data_AF-A0A3D2WBB2-F1
#
_entry.id   AF-A0A3D2WBB2-F1
#
_cell.length_a   1.000
_cell.length_b   1.000
_cell.length_c   1.000
_cell.angle_alpha   90.00
_cell.angle_beta   90.00
_cell.angle_gamma   90.00
#
_symmetry.space_group_name_H-M   'P 1'
#
loop_
_entity.id
_entity.type
_entity.pdbx_description
1 polymer ?
#
loop_
_entity_poly.entity_id
_entity_poly.type
_entity_poly.pdbx_seq_one_letter_code
_entity_poly.pdbx_strand_id
1 'polypeptide(L)'
;ETGIDITRQEAWVARDGMCVEIPDFVEETVERIAFLARDDRRIDQRSGVSQRMPITIMETIVSNAERRALRHGEDITVPRIADLYAALPAITGKMELEYEGELHGADKIARELIQQSSSLTFDIRAGGADVEEIIEYFETGGALQVGEDASASACVQGYETVPGLMELIENVGLAKVSAGSGVRSAACELVLEALVSQKRIARSSAGYTRTPYQNPKTEEDYQGFDDPGDVTI
;
A
#
# COMPACT_ATOMS: atom_id res chain seq x y z
N GLU A 1 9.12 -15.27 -8.96
CA GLU A 1 9.80 -16.23 -8.07
C GLU A 1 11.26 -15.83 -7.85
N THR A 2 12.12 -15.86 -8.88
CA THR A 2 13.56 -15.53 -8.74
C THR A 2 13.87 -14.17 -8.09
N GLY A 3 13.08 -13.12 -8.34
CA GLY A 3 13.29 -11.80 -7.71
C GLY A 3 13.02 -11.79 -6.20
N ILE A 4 11.95 -12.44 -5.75
CA ILE A 4 11.59 -12.56 -4.33
C ILE A 4 12.69 -13.32 -3.58
N ASP A 5 13.21 -14.40 -4.17
CA ASP A 5 14.30 -15.17 -3.55
C ASP A 5 15.57 -14.34 -3.37
N ILE A 6 15.93 -13.52 -4.37
CA ILE A 6 17.05 -12.59 -4.25
C ILE A 6 16.78 -11.57 -3.15
N THR A 7 15.58 -10.98 -3.11
CA THR A 7 15.22 -10.00 -2.08
C THR A 7 15.30 -10.61 -0.68
N ARG A 8 14.80 -11.84 -0.50
CA ARG A 8 14.85 -12.58 0.77
C ARG A 8 16.28 -12.91 1.21
N GLN A 9 17.16 -13.20 0.25
CA GLN A 9 18.57 -13.49 0.53
C GLN A 9 19.37 -12.23 0.87
N GLU A 10 19.14 -11.13 0.14
CA GLU A 10 19.99 -9.95 0.17
C GLU A 10 19.50 -8.87 1.14
N ALA A 11 18.20 -8.80 1.44
CA ALA A 11 17.66 -7.82 2.37
C ALA A 11 18.02 -8.15 3.81
N TRP A 12 18.49 -7.13 4.55
CA TRP A 12 18.77 -7.27 5.97
C TRP A 12 17.48 -7.28 6.81
N VAL A 13 16.85 -8.46 6.91
CA VAL A 13 15.59 -8.68 7.63
C VAL A 13 15.75 -9.42 8.95
N ALA A 14 16.84 -10.17 9.14
CA ALA A 14 17.15 -10.83 10.41
C ALA A 14 17.69 -9.79 11.40
N ARG A 15 16.88 -9.44 12.41
CA ARG A 15 17.20 -8.44 13.45
C ARG A 15 17.55 -9.13 14.76
N ASP A 16 18.61 -8.65 15.40
CA ASP A 16 19.01 -9.16 16.71
C ASP A 16 17.98 -8.78 17.77
N GLY A 17 17.43 -9.79 18.46
CA GLY A 17 16.53 -9.58 19.60
C GLY A 17 15.04 -9.42 19.27
N MET A 18 14.64 -9.48 18.00
CA MET A 18 13.23 -9.46 17.59
C MET A 18 12.91 -10.62 16.65
N CYS A 19 11.77 -11.27 16.85
CA CYS A 19 11.27 -12.28 15.92
C CYS A 19 10.57 -11.57 14.75
N VAL A 20 11.15 -11.62 13.55
CA VAL A 20 10.54 -11.01 12.35
C VAL A 20 9.80 -12.09 11.56
N GLU A 21 8.50 -11.88 11.36
CA GLU A 21 7.66 -12.73 10.51
C GLU A 21 7.13 -11.88 9.34
N ILE A 22 7.56 -12.20 8.13
CA ILE A 22 7.18 -11.47 6.92
C ILE A 22 6.13 -12.32 6.17
N PRO A 23 4.88 -11.85 6.03
CA PRO A 23 3.89 -12.59 5.26
C PRO A 23 4.28 -12.63 3.79
N ASP A 24 4.12 -13.78 3.13
CA ASP A 24 4.54 -13.94 1.73
C ASP A 24 3.89 -12.90 0.81
N PHE A 25 2.64 -12.45 1.07
CA PHE A 25 1.97 -11.45 0.23
C PHE A 25 2.62 -10.07 0.35
N VAL A 26 3.29 -9.77 1.47
CA VAL A 26 4.04 -8.53 1.63
C VAL A 26 5.28 -8.55 0.75
N GLU A 27 6.06 -9.65 0.77
CA GLU A 27 7.21 -9.82 -0.14
C GLU A 27 6.80 -9.72 -1.61
N GLU A 28 5.70 -10.38 -1.94
CA GLU A 28 5.08 -10.34 -3.25
C GLU A 28 4.65 -8.92 -3.67
N THR A 29 4.07 -8.15 -2.75
CA THR A 29 3.67 -6.76 -3.02
C THR A 29 4.89 -5.87 -3.22
N VAL A 30 5.94 -6.05 -2.41
CA VAL A 30 7.22 -5.33 -2.55
C VAL A 30 7.86 -5.59 -3.91
N GLU A 31 7.89 -6.85 -4.34
CA GLU A 31 8.45 -7.20 -5.65
C GLU A 31 7.60 -6.62 -6.80
N ARG A 32 6.26 -6.62 -6.67
CA ARG A 32 5.37 -6.02 -7.67
C ARG A 32 5.57 -4.51 -7.82
N ILE A 33 5.92 -3.78 -6.75
CA ILE A 33 6.26 -2.35 -6.86
C ILE A 33 7.40 -2.15 -7.85
N ALA A 34 8.45 -2.96 -7.75
CA ALA A 34 9.60 -2.87 -8.64
C ALA A 34 9.25 -3.26 -10.09
N PHE A 35 8.40 -4.27 -10.29
CA PHE A 35 7.94 -4.64 -11.64
C PHE A 35 7.10 -3.54 -12.28
N LEU A 36 6.10 -3.02 -11.56
CA LEU A 36 5.26 -1.93 -12.07
C LEU A 36 6.09 -0.68 -12.37
N ALA A 37 7.06 -0.36 -11.51
CA ALA A 37 7.93 0.79 -11.73
C ALA A 37 8.82 0.62 -12.98
N ARG A 38 9.27 -0.59 -13.32
CA ARG A 38 10.02 -0.84 -14.56
C ARG A 38 9.16 -0.67 -15.81
N ASP A 39 7.87 -1.03 -15.72
CA ASP A 39 6.96 -0.97 -16.86
C ASP A 39 6.25 0.39 -17.00
N ASP A 40 6.41 1.30 -16.02
CA ASP A 40 5.79 2.62 -16.02
C ASP A 40 6.54 3.60 -16.93
N ARG A 41 5.84 4.16 -17.91
CA ARG A 41 6.39 5.12 -18.90
C ARG A 41 6.78 6.46 -18.30
N ARG A 42 6.32 6.77 -17.09
CA ARG A 42 6.62 8.00 -16.37
C ARG A 42 7.99 7.92 -15.67
N ILE A 43 8.61 6.74 -15.63
CA ILE A 43 9.87 6.46 -14.95
C ILE A 43 10.95 6.18 -15.98
N ASP A 44 12.14 6.78 -15.81
CA ASP A 44 13.29 6.53 -16.68
C ASP A 44 13.71 5.06 -16.56
N GLN A 45 13.81 4.39 -17.69
CA GLN A 45 14.19 2.97 -17.79
C GLN A 45 15.64 2.69 -17.37
N ARG A 46 16.46 3.74 -17.24
CA ARG A 46 17.83 3.69 -16.71
C ARG A 46 17.90 4.01 -15.21
N SER A 47 16.76 4.29 -14.59
CA SER A 47 16.67 4.59 -13.16
C SER A 47 17.08 3.40 -12.28
N GLY A 48 17.21 3.67 -10.98
CA GLY A 48 17.61 2.71 -9.96
C GLY A 48 16.59 1.61 -9.66
N VAL A 49 15.52 1.44 -10.47
CA VAL A 49 14.47 0.41 -10.38
C VAL A 49 15.02 -0.97 -10.79
N SER A 50 16.04 -1.39 -10.07
CA SER A 50 16.73 -2.68 -10.16
C SER A 50 16.30 -3.58 -9.00
N GLN A 51 16.96 -4.72 -8.81
CA GLN A 51 16.71 -5.55 -7.63
C GLN A 51 17.07 -4.87 -6.30
N ARG A 52 17.83 -3.76 -6.34
CA ARG A 52 18.12 -2.95 -5.15
C ARG A 52 16.89 -2.23 -4.59
N MET A 53 15.88 -1.95 -5.43
CA MET A 53 14.67 -1.29 -4.99
C MET A 53 13.85 -2.16 -4.03
N PRO A 54 13.42 -3.39 -4.38
CA PRO A 54 12.67 -4.24 -3.45
C PRO A 54 13.48 -4.60 -2.21
N ILE A 55 14.80 -4.77 -2.31
CA ILE A 55 15.70 -4.94 -1.15
C ILE A 55 15.59 -3.75 -0.19
N THR A 56 15.76 -2.51 -0.69
CA THR A 56 15.71 -1.30 0.16
C THR A 56 14.32 -1.10 0.76
N ILE A 57 13.26 -1.38 -0.01
CA ILE A 57 11.87 -1.31 0.47
C ILE A 57 11.67 -2.33 1.60
N MET A 58 12.10 -3.58 1.40
CA MET A 58 11.97 -4.65 2.40
C MET A 58 12.66 -4.28 3.72
N GLU A 59 13.89 -3.80 3.65
CA GLU A 59 14.64 -3.35 4.83
C GLU A 59 13.94 -2.18 5.55
N THR A 60 13.34 -1.27 4.78
CA THR A 60 12.64 -0.10 5.33
C THR A 60 11.33 -0.50 6.01
N ILE A 61 10.52 -1.36 5.40
CA ILE A 61 9.25 -1.80 6.00
C ILE A 61 9.49 -2.65 7.25
N VAL A 62 10.52 -3.51 7.26
CA VAL A 62 10.90 -4.28 8.45
C VAL A 62 11.36 -3.35 9.55
N SER A 63 12.17 -2.32 9.24
CA SER A 63 12.63 -1.35 10.24
C SER A 63 11.46 -0.51 10.81
N ASN A 64 10.48 -0.16 9.98
CA ASN A 64 9.28 0.57 10.43
C ASN A 64 8.39 -0.33 11.31
N ALA A 65 8.22 -1.60 10.94
CA ALA A 65 7.51 -2.59 11.72
C ALA A 65 8.20 -2.85 13.07
N GLU A 66 9.54 -2.93 13.09
CA GLU A 66 10.33 -3.10 14.31
C GLU A 66 10.15 -1.91 15.26
N ARG A 67 10.23 -0.68 14.73
CA ARG A 67 9.92 0.53 15.51
C ARG A 67 8.53 0.45 16.15
N ARG A 68 7.53 0.04 15.38
CA ARG A 68 6.15 -0.09 15.86
C ARG A 68 6.03 -1.18 16.92
N ALA A 69 6.60 -2.37 16.68
CA ALA A 69 6.57 -3.49 17.61
C ALA A 69 7.22 -3.13 18.94
N LEU A 70 8.41 -2.52 18.93
CA LEU A 70 9.10 -2.07 20.14
C LEU A 70 8.31 -1.02 20.93
N ARG A 71 7.66 -0.08 20.23
CA ARG A 71 6.85 0.96 20.87
C ARG A 71 5.64 0.39 21.60
N HIS A 72 5.07 -0.70 21.11
CA HIS A 72 3.89 -1.35 21.68
C HIS A 72 4.19 -2.60 22.51
N GLY A 73 5.46 -3.01 22.60
CA GLY A 73 5.88 -4.21 23.31
C GLY A 73 5.40 -5.51 22.65
N GLU A 74 5.40 -5.56 21.32
CA GLU A 74 5.02 -6.75 20.55
C GLU A 74 6.21 -7.72 20.41
N ASP A 75 6.01 -9.01 20.71
CA ASP A 75 7.06 -10.02 20.65
C ASP A 75 7.46 -10.39 19.20
N ILE A 76 6.55 -10.23 18.25
CA ILE A 76 6.74 -10.56 16.83
C ILE A 76 6.58 -9.30 16.01
N THR A 77 7.61 -8.98 15.23
CA THR A 77 7.62 -7.90 14.25
C THR A 77 7.02 -8.39 12.93
N VAL A 78 5.88 -7.82 12.55
CA VAL A 78 5.22 -8.13 11.28
C VAL A 78 5.07 -6.85 10.45
N PRO A 79 5.72 -6.74 9.27
CA PRO A 79 5.46 -5.66 8.34
C PRO A 79 4.08 -5.83 7.70
N ARG A 80 3.44 -4.70 7.40
CA ARG A 80 2.10 -4.58 6.84
C ARG A 80 2.10 -3.63 5.64
N ILE A 81 0.98 -3.50 4.95
CA ILE A 81 0.88 -2.67 3.74
C ILE A 81 1.07 -1.18 4.07
N ALA A 82 0.62 -0.72 5.24
CA ALA A 82 0.89 0.63 5.73
C ALA A 82 2.39 0.95 5.83
N ASP A 83 3.25 -0.05 6.06
CA ASP A 83 4.70 0.16 6.12
C ASP A 83 5.30 0.54 4.76
N LEU A 84 4.67 0.15 3.65
CA LEU A 84 5.11 0.56 2.30
C LEU A 84 5.02 2.08 2.12
N TYR A 85 4.05 2.72 2.77
CA TYR A 85 3.92 4.18 2.77
C TYR A 85 5.03 4.86 3.59
N ALA A 86 5.51 4.23 4.66
CA ALA A 86 6.70 4.69 5.37
C ALA A 86 7.98 4.52 4.52
N ALA A 87 7.96 3.59 3.55
CA ALA A 87 9.05 3.35 2.60
C ALA A 87 8.99 4.23 1.34
N LEU A 88 8.11 5.25 1.27
CA LEU A 88 8.06 6.19 0.14
C LEU A 88 9.43 6.79 -0.23
N PRO A 89 10.27 7.25 0.73
CA PRO A 89 11.62 7.73 0.39
C PRO A 89 12.53 6.67 -0.24
N ALA A 90 12.37 5.39 0.15
CA ALA A 90 13.11 4.27 -0.43
C ALA A 90 12.66 3.95 -1.87
N ILE A 91 11.39 4.23 -2.19
CA ILE A 91 10.82 4.09 -3.53
C ILE A 91 11.28 5.27 -4.40
N THR A 92 10.97 6.49 -4.00
CA THR A 92 11.24 7.70 -4.79
C THR A 92 12.73 7.95 -4.98
N GLY A 93 13.56 7.64 -3.98
CA GLY A 93 15.03 7.76 -4.09
C GLY A 93 15.70 6.73 -5.01
N LYS A 94 14.93 5.77 -5.57
CA LYS A 94 15.42 4.80 -6.57
C LYS A 94 14.82 5.04 -7.95
N MET A 95 13.87 5.96 -8.07
CA MET A 95 13.20 6.32 -9.30
C MET A 95 13.77 7.63 -9.82
N GLU A 96 14.00 7.69 -11.13
CA GLU A 96 14.23 8.93 -11.86
C GLU A 96 13.03 9.07 -12.81
N LEU A 97 12.52 10.29 -13.00
CA LEU A 97 11.30 10.50 -13.75
C LEU A 97 11.61 10.94 -15.18
N GLU A 98 10.79 10.46 -16.11
CA GLU A 98 10.68 11.05 -17.44
C GLU A 98 9.90 12.37 -17.35
N TYR A 99 9.88 13.15 -18.44
CA TYR A 99 9.15 14.42 -18.48
C TYR A 99 7.69 14.31 -18.03
N GLU A 100 6.98 13.26 -18.45
CA GLU A 100 5.60 13.02 -18.01
C GLU A 100 5.51 12.73 -16.51
N GLY A 101 6.49 12.01 -15.96
CA GLY A 101 6.56 11.71 -14.54
C GLY A 101 6.79 12.95 -13.70
N GLU A 102 7.67 13.86 -14.14
CA GLU A 102 7.93 15.13 -13.45
C GLU A 102 6.66 15.98 -13.29
N LEU A 103 5.78 15.97 -14.30
CA LEU A 103 4.48 16.64 -14.21
C LEU A 103 3.54 16.03 -13.16
N HIS A 104 3.66 14.74 -12.88
CA HIS A 104 2.85 14.03 -11.89
C HIS A 104 3.44 14.09 -10.48
N GLY A 105 4.77 14.08 -10.38
CA GLY A 105 5.53 14.06 -9.13
C GLY A 105 5.82 12.64 -8.60
N ALA A 106 7.06 12.44 -8.14
CA ALA A 106 7.56 11.13 -7.69
C ALA A 106 6.73 10.51 -6.55
N ASP A 107 6.31 11.32 -5.56
CA ASP A 107 5.52 10.85 -4.42
C ASP A 107 4.17 10.28 -4.87
N LYS A 108 3.50 10.95 -5.81
CA LYS A 108 2.22 10.50 -6.35
C LYS A 108 2.37 9.17 -7.09
N ILE A 109 3.37 9.08 -7.97
CA ILE A 109 3.65 7.85 -8.73
C ILE A 109 3.98 6.71 -7.77
N ALA A 110 4.82 6.94 -6.75
CA ALA A 110 5.17 5.93 -5.75
C ALA A 110 3.94 5.40 -4.98
N ARG A 111 3.01 6.26 -4.60
CA ARG A 111 1.74 5.86 -3.96
C ARG A 111 0.85 5.04 -4.90
N GLU A 112 0.76 5.44 -6.16
CA GLU A 112 0.03 4.69 -7.17
C GLU A 112 0.63 3.29 -7.38
N LEU A 113 1.96 3.18 -7.39
CA LEU A 113 2.66 1.88 -7.47
C LEU A 113 2.34 0.97 -6.28
N ILE A 114 2.31 1.51 -5.05
CA ILE A 114 1.92 0.75 -3.85
C ILE A 114 0.48 0.23 -3.98
N GLN A 115 -0.44 1.11 -4.36
CA GLN A 115 -1.87 0.77 -4.53
C GLN A 115 -2.07 -0.32 -5.58
N GLN A 116 -1.51 -0.11 -6.77
CA GLN A 116 -1.60 -1.07 -7.87
C GLN A 116 -0.97 -2.41 -7.48
N SER A 117 0.22 -2.39 -6.85
CA SER A 117 0.89 -3.62 -6.38
C SER A 117 0.03 -4.37 -5.38
N SER A 118 -0.64 -3.67 -4.47
CA SER A 118 -1.54 -4.28 -3.48
C SER A 118 -2.76 -4.91 -4.16
N SER A 119 -3.38 -4.22 -5.12
CA SER A 119 -4.48 -4.78 -5.92
C SER A 119 -4.04 -6.03 -6.68
N LEU A 120 -2.92 -5.96 -7.41
CA LEU A 120 -2.40 -7.09 -8.18
C LEU A 120 -2.05 -8.29 -7.28
N THR A 121 -1.48 -8.05 -6.09
CA THR A 121 -1.23 -9.12 -5.11
C THR A 121 -2.55 -9.74 -4.64
N PHE A 122 -3.53 -8.91 -4.26
CA PHE A 122 -4.83 -9.41 -3.82
C PHE A 122 -5.56 -10.19 -4.93
N ASP A 123 -5.58 -9.68 -6.15
CA ASP A 123 -6.24 -10.33 -7.30
C ASP A 123 -5.61 -11.68 -7.63
N ILE A 124 -4.28 -11.83 -7.48
CA ILE A 124 -3.59 -13.11 -7.69
C ILE A 124 -3.85 -14.10 -6.55
N ARG A 125 -3.89 -13.63 -5.30
CA ARG A 125 -4.04 -14.47 -4.10
C ARG A 125 -5.49 -14.87 -3.84
N ALA A 126 -6.42 -13.98 -4.13
CA ALA A 126 -7.81 -14.00 -3.69
C ALA A 126 -8.78 -13.55 -4.80
N GLY A 127 -8.38 -13.67 -6.07
CA GLY A 127 -9.20 -13.30 -7.22
C GLY A 127 -10.58 -13.97 -7.19
N GLY A 128 -11.63 -13.17 -7.37
CA GLY A 128 -13.02 -13.63 -7.32
C GLY A 128 -13.59 -13.79 -5.91
N ALA A 129 -12.87 -13.38 -4.87
CA ALA A 129 -13.41 -13.36 -3.52
C ALA A 129 -14.56 -12.35 -3.37
N ASP A 130 -15.53 -12.69 -2.53
CA ASP A 130 -16.65 -11.82 -2.21
C ASP A 130 -16.20 -10.76 -1.19
N VAL A 131 -16.37 -9.50 -1.58
CA VAL A 131 -15.99 -8.32 -0.79
C VAL A 131 -17.16 -7.35 -0.63
N GLU A 132 -18.37 -7.77 -1.00
CA GLU A 132 -19.53 -6.88 -1.10
C GLU A 132 -19.94 -6.32 0.26
N GLU A 133 -19.98 -7.16 1.30
CA GLU A 133 -20.31 -6.71 2.67
C GLU A 133 -19.33 -5.66 3.20
N ILE A 134 -18.03 -5.80 2.87
CA ILE A 134 -16.98 -4.86 3.26
C ILE A 134 -17.24 -3.50 2.62
N ILE A 135 -17.69 -3.48 1.36
CA ILE A 135 -17.94 -2.22 0.64
C ILE A 135 -19.23 -1.59 1.10
N GLU A 136 -20.30 -2.37 1.25
CA GLU A 136 -21.58 -1.90 1.77
C GLU A 136 -21.40 -1.21 3.12
N TYR A 137 -20.55 -1.75 3.99
CA TYR A 137 -20.18 -1.11 5.26
C TYR A 137 -19.68 0.33 5.06
N PHE A 138 -18.77 0.58 4.12
CA PHE A 138 -18.28 1.94 3.86
C PHE A 138 -19.31 2.80 3.11
N GLU A 139 -20.06 2.23 2.17
CA GLU A 139 -21.08 2.96 1.41
C GLU A 139 -22.23 3.49 2.28
N THR A 140 -22.60 2.72 3.30
CA THR A 140 -23.62 3.07 4.30
C THR A 140 -23.13 4.03 5.39
N GLY A 141 -21.88 4.52 5.28
CA GLY A 141 -21.32 5.54 6.16
C GLY A 141 -20.40 4.99 7.26
N GLY A 142 -20.09 3.69 7.23
CA GLY A 142 -19.03 3.11 8.04
C GLY A 142 -17.69 3.80 7.78
N ALA A 143 -16.90 3.92 8.84
CA ALA A 143 -15.57 4.51 8.78
C ALA A 143 -14.65 3.76 9.72
N LEU A 144 -13.53 3.30 9.20
CA LEU A 144 -12.54 2.55 9.95
C LEU A 144 -11.36 3.46 10.28
N GLN A 145 -11.21 3.80 11.56
CA GLN A 145 -10.11 4.63 12.04
C GLN A 145 -8.99 3.75 12.57
N VAL A 146 -7.97 3.52 11.75
CA VAL A 146 -6.78 2.73 12.12
C VAL A 146 -5.55 3.54 11.77
N GLY A 147 -4.81 3.96 12.80
CA GLY A 147 -3.59 4.73 12.62
C GLY A 147 -2.42 3.87 12.15
N GLU A 148 -1.53 4.44 11.35
CA GLU A 148 -0.34 3.77 10.81
C GLU A 148 0.63 3.28 11.91
N ASP A 149 0.63 3.97 13.04
CA ASP A 149 1.42 3.63 14.24
C ASP A 149 0.66 2.75 15.25
N ALA A 150 -0.57 2.30 14.98
CA ALA A 150 -1.35 1.50 15.93
C ALA A 150 -0.79 0.07 16.11
N SER A 151 -0.91 -0.50 17.30
CA SER A 151 -0.51 -1.88 17.57
C SER A 151 -1.31 -2.87 16.73
N ALA A 152 -0.75 -4.03 16.42
CA ALA A 152 -1.41 -5.07 15.67
C ALA A 152 -2.71 -5.54 16.34
N SER A 153 -2.75 -5.61 17.67
CA SER A 153 -3.96 -5.94 18.42
C SER A 153 -5.06 -4.87 18.27
N ALA A 154 -4.70 -3.59 18.33
CA ALA A 154 -5.65 -2.49 18.13
C ALA A 154 -6.16 -2.46 16.69
N CYS A 155 -5.31 -2.75 15.71
CA CYS A 155 -5.71 -2.85 14.32
C CYS A 155 -6.72 -3.99 14.10
N VAL A 156 -6.46 -5.19 14.63
CA VAL A 156 -7.42 -6.30 14.57
C VAL A 156 -8.76 -5.94 15.21
N GLN A 157 -8.76 -5.30 16.38
CA GLN A 157 -10.01 -4.83 17.02
C GLN A 157 -10.78 -3.86 16.12
N GLY A 158 -10.08 -2.99 15.39
CA GLY A 158 -10.70 -2.14 14.38
C GLY A 158 -11.27 -2.93 13.21
N TYR A 159 -10.50 -3.88 12.66
CA TYR A 159 -10.93 -4.69 11.51
C TYR A 159 -12.12 -5.60 11.82
N GLU A 160 -12.25 -6.09 13.06
CA GLU A 160 -13.42 -6.85 13.54
C GLU A 160 -14.74 -6.05 13.45
N THR A 161 -14.68 -4.72 13.35
CA THR A 161 -15.88 -3.88 13.17
C THR A 161 -16.37 -3.83 11.72
N VAL A 162 -15.58 -4.31 10.76
CA VAL A 162 -15.91 -4.33 9.34
C VAL A 162 -16.46 -5.72 8.97
N PRO A 163 -17.76 -5.83 8.65
CA PRO A 163 -18.39 -7.11 8.31
C PRO A 163 -17.66 -7.83 7.17
N GLY A 164 -17.45 -9.14 7.33
CA GLY A 164 -16.88 -10.02 6.33
C GLY A 164 -15.35 -9.91 6.16
N LEU A 165 -14.69 -8.89 6.73
CA LEU A 165 -13.25 -8.66 6.51
C LEU A 165 -12.37 -9.76 7.12
N MET A 166 -12.67 -10.16 8.36
CA MET A 166 -11.88 -11.19 9.07
C MET A 166 -12.13 -12.57 8.46
N GLU A 167 -13.38 -12.88 8.12
CA GLU A 167 -13.76 -14.12 7.46
C GLU A 167 -13.11 -14.23 6.08
N LEU A 168 -13.08 -13.13 5.33
CA LEU A 168 -12.47 -13.07 4.01
C LEU A 168 -10.99 -13.46 4.06
N ILE A 169 -10.19 -12.83 4.92
CA ILE A 169 -8.73 -13.09 4.97
C ILE A 169 -8.41 -14.53 5.36
N GLU A 170 -9.28 -15.17 6.13
CA GLU A 170 -9.16 -16.59 6.50
C GLU A 170 -9.58 -17.51 5.34
N ASN A 171 -10.72 -17.22 4.70
CA ASN A 171 -11.27 -18.02 3.59
C ASN A 171 -10.36 -18.05 2.37
N VAL A 172 -9.72 -16.92 2.05
CA VAL A 172 -8.82 -16.79 0.88
C VAL A 172 -7.37 -17.15 1.23
N GLY A 173 -7.10 -17.56 2.48
CA GLY A 173 -5.80 -18.05 2.90
C GLY A 173 -4.72 -16.98 3.05
N LEU A 174 -5.08 -15.70 3.16
CA LEU A 174 -4.12 -14.63 3.47
C LEU A 174 -3.66 -14.70 4.93
N ALA A 175 -4.51 -15.18 5.84
CA ALA A 175 -4.14 -15.47 7.21
C ALA A 175 -4.75 -16.80 7.66
N LYS A 176 -4.00 -17.58 8.43
CA LYS A 176 -4.56 -18.77 9.10
C LYS A 176 -5.39 -18.33 10.30
N VAL A 177 -6.38 -19.14 10.70
CA VAL A 177 -7.15 -18.95 11.94
C VAL A 177 -6.26 -18.91 13.20
N SER A 178 -5.08 -19.51 13.16
CA SER A 178 -4.11 -19.47 14.25
C SER A 178 -3.07 -18.34 14.14
N ALA A 179 -3.15 -17.49 13.11
CA ALA A 179 -2.15 -16.46 12.88
C ALA A 179 -2.21 -15.35 13.94
N GLY A 180 -1.07 -14.79 14.32
CA GLY A 180 -1.00 -13.67 15.25
C GLY A 180 -1.66 -12.40 14.70
N SER A 181 -1.93 -11.43 15.58
CA SER A 181 -2.56 -10.16 15.20
C SER A 181 -1.78 -9.39 14.13
N GLY A 182 -0.45 -9.53 14.09
CA GLY A 182 0.41 -8.89 13.08
C GLY A 182 0.09 -9.35 11.66
N VAL A 183 0.06 -10.67 11.44
CA VAL A 183 -0.26 -11.27 10.12
C VAL A 183 -1.70 -10.98 9.72
N ARG A 184 -2.64 -11.08 10.65
CA ARG A 184 -4.05 -10.72 10.41
C ARG A 184 -4.19 -9.25 10.01
N SER A 185 -3.50 -8.36 10.70
CA SER A 185 -3.50 -6.93 10.36
C SER A 185 -2.92 -6.69 8.96
N ALA A 186 -1.78 -7.32 8.64
CA ALA A 186 -1.18 -7.23 7.30
C ALA A 186 -2.15 -7.70 6.21
N ALA A 187 -2.88 -8.80 6.46
CA ALA A 187 -3.84 -9.37 5.53
C ALA A 187 -5.06 -8.46 5.33
N CYS A 188 -5.63 -7.92 6.41
CA CYS A 188 -6.74 -6.95 6.32
C CYS A 188 -6.32 -5.70 5.54
N GLU A 189 -5.13 -5.17 5.80
CA GLU A 189 -4.63 -4.01 5.06
C GLU A 189 -4.44 -4.30 3.57
N LEU A 190 -4.02 -5.51 3.17
CA LEU A 190 -3.93 -5.86 1.76
C LEU A 190 -5.29 -5.80 1.06
N VAL A 191 -6.33 -6.35 1.69
CA VAL A 191 -7.70 -6.29 1.15
C VAL A 191 -8.15 -4.84 1.01
N LEU A 192 -8.04 -4.06 2.08
CA LEU A 192 -8.51 -2.67 2.09
C LEU A 192 -7.73 -1.82 1.09
N GLU A 193 -6.41 -2.00 0.99
CA GLU A 193 -5.59 -1.27 0.03
C GLU A 193 -5.91 -1.65 -1.42
N ALA A 194 -6.20 -2.92 -1.69
CA ALA A 194 -6.68 -3.36 -2.99
C ALA A 194 -8.00 -2.68 -3.36
N LEU A 195 -8.96 -2.61 -2.42
CA LEU A 195 -10.24 -1.92 -2.64
C LEU A 195 -10.06 -0.41 -2.88
N VAL A 196 -9.08 0.22 -2.23
CA VAL A 196 -8.70 1.63 -2.50
C VAL A 196 -8.17 1.78 -3.91
N SER A 197 -7.26 0.91 -4.34
CA SER A 197 -6.71 0.90 -5.69
C SER A 197 -7.80 0.70 -6.76
N GLN A 198 -8.80 -0.13 -6.45
CA GLN A 198 -9.97 -0.39 -7.29
C GLN A 198 -11.03 0.74 -7.23
N LYS A 199 -10.79 1.80 -6.45
CA LYS A 199 -11.69 2.94 -6.21
C LYS A 199 -13.03 2.55 -5.58
N ARG A 200 -13.10 1.39 -4.92
CA ARG A 200 -14.31 0.89 -4.24
C ARG A 200 -14.45 1.50 -2.84
N ILE A 201 -13.32 1.84 -2.21
CA ILE A 201 -13.27 2.62 -0.96
C ILE A 201 -12.19 3.71 -1.07
N ALA A 202 -12.10 4.61 -0.09
CA ALA A 202 -11.06 5.62 0.00
C ALA A 202 -10.19 5.45 1.26
N ARG A 203 -8.94 5.88 1.14
CA ARG A 203 -7.97 5.96 2.24
C ARG A 203 -7.65 7.42 2.55
N SER A 204 -7.51 7.72 3.83
CA SER A 204 -6.94 8.96 4.37
C SER A 204 -5.84 8.62 5.39
N SER A 205 -5.12 9.61 5.89
CA SER A 205 -4.17 9.41 6.99
C SER A 205 -4.84 8.92 8.29
N ALA A 206 -6.14 9.09 8.43
CA ALA A 206 -6.91 8.68 9.61
C ALA A 206 -7.48 7.25 9.49
N GLY A 207 -7.48 6.66 8.28
CA GLY A 207 -8.01 5.32 8.02
C GLY A 207 -8.83 5.24 6.72
N TYR A 208 -9.82 4.35 6.69
CA TYR A 208 -10.62 4.01 5.51
C TYR A 208 -12.06 4.53 5.60
N THR A 209 -12.58 5.02 4.48
CA THR A 209 -13.92 5.61 4.36
C THR A 209 -14.52 5.28 2.99
N ARG A 210 -15.77 5.70 2.76
CA ARG A 210 -16.38 5.70 1.43
C ARG A 210 -15.56 6.54 0.43
N THR A 211 -15.57 6.15 -0.84
CA THR A 211 -15.09 6.99 -1.94
C THR A 211 -15.89 8.30 -2.03
N PRO A 212 -15.25 9.47 -2.11
CA PRO A 212 -15.95 10.74 -2.36
C PRO A 212 -16.65 10.71 -3.73
N TYR A 213 -17.85 11.29 -3.81
CA TYR A 213 -18.52 11.49 -5.10
C TYR A 213 -17.72 12.51 -5.91
N GLN A 214 -17.06 12.08 -6.99
CA GLN A 214 -16.49 13.00 -7.96
C GLN A 214 -17.59 13.40 -8.93
N ASN A 215 -18.00 14.68 -8.91
CA ASN A 215 -18.80 15.23 -10.00
C ASN A 215 -18.04 15.01 -11.32
N PRO A 216 -18.71 14.59 -12.41
CA PRO A 216 -18.09 14.62 -13.73
C PRO A 216 -17.62 16.06 -14.00
N LYS A 217 -16.35 16.21 -14.39
CA LYS A 217 -15.79 17.53 -14.74
C LYS A 217 -16.62 18.13 -15.87
N THR A 218 -17.27 19.25 -15.60
CA THR A 218 -18.00 20.04 -16.60
C THR A 218 -17.00 20.81 -17.46
N GLU A 219 -17.32 21.07 -18.74
CA GLU A 219 -16.46 21.80 -19.70
C GLU A 219 -16.00 23.20 -19.23
N GLU A 220 -16.58 23.75 -18.17
CA GLU A 220 -16.24 25.06 -17.59
C GLU A 220 -14.86 25.10 -16.91
N ASP A 221 -14.27 23.94 -16.55
CA ASP A 221 -12.92 23.88 -15.95
C ASP A 221 -11.78 24.18 -16.95
N TYR A 222 -12.08 24.37 -18.24
CA TYR A 222 -11.08 24.68 -19.29
C TYR A 222 -10.95 26.16 -19.63
N GLN A 223 -11.74 27.07 -19.05
CA GLN A 223 -11.61 28.51 -19.32
C GLN A 223 -10.82 29.22 -18.23
N GLY A 224 -9.50 29.13 -18.34
CA GLY A 224 -8.53 29.88 -17.54
C GLY A 224 -7.27 30.20 -18.32
N PHE A 225 -7.42 30.69 -19.56
CA PHE A 225 -6.35 31.47 -20.20
C PHE A 225 -6.68 32.94 -19.97
N ASP A 226 -5.89 33.60 -19.14
CA ASP A 226 -5.89 35.05 -19.04
C ASP A 226 -5.60 35.64 -20.43
N ASP A 227 -6.54 36.44 -20.90
CA ASP A 227 -6.43 37.28 -22.08
C ASP A 227 -5.23 38.24 -21.86
N PRO A 228 -4.21 38.26 -22.73
CA PRO A 228 -3.08 39.17 -22.56
C PRO A 228 -3.57 40.60 -22.82
N GLY A 229 -3.90 41.28 -21.72
CA GLY A 229 -4.32 42.67 -21.71
C GLY A 229 -3.37 43.55 -22.51
N ASP A 230 -3.99 44.30 -23.43
CA ASP A 230 -3.50 45.46 -24.17
C ASP A 230 -2.26 46.14 -23.58
N VAL A 231 -1.12 46.01 -24.28
CA VAL A 231 0.01 46.93 -24.13
C VAL A 231 0.07 47.78 -25.37
N THR A 232 -0.59 48.94 -25.31
CA THR A 232 -0.34 50.05 -26.24
C THR A 232 0.28 51.22 -25.45
N ILE A 233 1.34 51.77 -26.05
CA ILE A 233 2.35 52.75 -25.59
C ILE A 233 1.76 53.95 -24.84
#